data_AF-A0A7Y3AAF5-F1
#
_entry.id   AF-A0A7Y3AAF5-F1
#
_cell.length_a   1.000
_cell.length_b   1.000
_cell.length_c   1.000
_cell.angle_alpha   90.00
_cell.angle_beta   90.00
_cell.angle_gamma   90.00
#
_symmetry.space_group_name_H-M   'P 1'
#
loop_
_entity.id
_entity.type
_entity.pdbx_description
1 polymer ?
#
loop_
_entity_poly.entity_id
_entity_poly.type
_entity_poly.pdbx_seq_one_letter_code
_entity_poly.pdbx_strand_id
1 'polypeptide(L)'
;MEKIVEMLVGTVIAVGLSAVIFIGANLLFDLAPTRWEIFNALAGGALALLVFFLLFGNRAITALEVGGGRSPTKVPWQAILAALIGGTMGFFLARLTDRTQRLVVGIGGGAALGLLLGLTLVEEARPRLDVGPTVTGLIAGLVIGVAIMLVRKTTIRPVVLGATLGFALGAWGGPGDAGSAAQAIIVSLILGLGIGAYAGMAKV
;
A
#
# COMPACT_ATOMS: atom_id res chain seq x y z
N MET A 1 0.41 -39.50 -9.35
CA MET A 1 -0.99 -39.08 -9.63
C MET A 1 -1.31 -37.79 -8.88
N GLU A 2 -1.22 -37.76 -7.55
CA GLU A 2 -1.55 -36.59 -6.72
C GLU A 2 -0.80 -35.30 -7.09
N LYS A 3 0.53 -35.33 -7.21
CA LYS A 3 1.32 -34.16 -7.68
C LYS A 3 0.94 -33.62 -9.06
N ILE A 4 0.50 -34.50 -9.97
CA ILE A 4 0.08 -34.08 -11.32
C ILE A 4 -1.25 -33.35 -11.24
N VAL A 5 -2.18 -33.84 -10.40
CA VAL A 5 -3.47 -33.19 -10.15
C VAL A 5 -3.27 -31.84 -9.46
N GLU A 6 -2.41 -31.75 -8.46
CA GLU A 6 -2.07 -30.47 -7.81
C GLU A 6 -1.48 -29.45 -8.78
N MET A 7 -0.54 -29.87 -9.63
CA MET A 7 0.05 -29.00 -10.66
C MET A 7 -1.00 -28.55 -11.67
N LEU A 8 -1.88 -29.45 -12.12
CA LEU A 8 -2.95 -29.11 -13.06
C LEU A 8 -3.95 -28.13 -12.43
N VAL A 9 -4.40 -28.39 -11.20
CA VAL A 9 -5.32 -27.50 -10.47
C VAL A 9 -4.67 -26.13 -10.25
N GLY A 10 -3.42 -26.09 -9.79
CA GLY A 10 -2.67 -24.84 -9.61
C GLY A 10 -2.55 -24.05 -10.92
N THR A 11 -2.25 -24.74 -12.03
CA THR A 11 -2.16 -24.12 -13.36
C THR A 11 -3.51 -23.55 -13.81
N VAL A 12 -4.58 -24.32 -13.67
CA VAL A 12 -5.94 -23.87 -14.04
C VAL A 12 -6.37 -22.65 -13.22
N ILE A 13 -6.10 -22.66 -11.91
CA ILE A 13 -6.38 -21.51 -11.03
C ILE A 13 -5.56 -20.30 -11.45
N ALA A 14 -4.26 -20.46 -11.71
CA ALA A 14 -3.39 -19.35 -12.12
C ALA A 14 -3.81 -18.75 -13.46
N VAL A 15 -4.14 -19.58 -14.45
CA VAL A 15 -4.64 -19.14 -15.77
C VAL A 15 -5.98 -18.42 -15.62
N GLY A 16 -6.91 -18.99 -14.84
CA GLY A 16 -8.22 -18.38 -14.59
C GLY A 16 -8.12 -17.03 -13.90
N LEU A 17 -7.29 -16.92 -12.85
CA LEU A 17 -7.03 -15.66 -12.15
C LEU A 17 -6.39 -14.63 -13.07
N SER A 18 -5.42 -15.03 -13.91
CA SER A 18 -4.80 -14.16 -14.89
C SER A 18 -5.82 -13.59 -15.89
N ALA A 19 -6.71 -14.44 -16.41
CA ALA A 19 -7.78 -14.01 -17.30
C ALA A 19 -8.74 -13.02 -16.63
N VAL A 20 -9.15 -13.27 -15.38
CA VAL A 20 -10.00 -12.35 -14.60
C VAL A 20 -9.32 -11.01 -14.37
N ILE A 21 -8.03 -11.01 -14.00
CA ILE A 21 -7.25 -9.77 -13.81
C ILE A 21 -7.16 -9.00 -15.13
N PHE A 22 -6.89 -9.68 -16.24
CA PHE A 22 -6.77 -9.05 -17.55
C PHE A 22 -8.08 -8.43 -18.03
N ILE A 23 -9.19 -9.19 -17.96
CA ILE A 23 -10.52 -8.69 -18.33
C ILE A 23 -10.93 -7.55 -17.40
N GLY A 24 -10.74 -7.71 -16.08
CA GLY A 24 -11.05 -6.69 -15.08
C GLY A 24 -10.26 -5.40 -15.28
N ALA A 25 -8.98 -5.49 -15.63
CA ALA A 25 -8.16 -4.33 -15.93
C ALA A 25 -8.67 -3.59 -17.18
N ASN A 26 -9.03 -4.30 -18.25
CA ASN A 26 -9.59 -3.67 -19.45
C ASN A 26 -10.94 -2.98 -19.14
N LEU A 27 -11.86 -3.65 -18.46
CA LEU A 27 -13.13 -3.07 -18.03
C LEU A 27 -12.93 -1.84 -17.13
N LEU A 28 -11.89 -1.86 -16.28
CA LEU A 28 -11.54 -0.71 -15.46
C LEU A 28 -11.08 0.45 -16.35
N PHE A 29 -10.22 0.22 -17.34
CA PHE A 29 -9.77 1.28 -18.25
C PHE A 29 -10.90 1.85 -19.11
N ASP A 30 -11.91 1.04 -19.47
CA ASP A 30 -13.10 1.51 -20.19
C ASP A 30 -13.93 2.52 -19.37
N LEU A 31 -13.82 2.50 -18.04
CA LEU A 31 -14.47 3.47 -17.15
C LEU A 31 -13.74 4.82 -17.09
N ALA A 32 -12.45 4.87 -17.40
CA ALA A 32 -11.65 6.10 -17.28
C ALA A 32 -12.24 7.29 -18.05
N PRO A 33 -12.67 7.16 -19.33
CA PRO A 33 -13.22 8.30 -20.08
C PRO A 33 -14.65 8.67 -19.69
N THR A 34 -15.45 7.73 -19.17
CA THR A 34 -16.90 7.92 -18.96
C THR A 34 -17.28 8.17 -17.50
N ARG A 35 -16.55 7.57 -16.56
CA ARG A 35 -16.87 7.56 -15.13
C ARG A 35 -15.59 7.62 -14.28
N TRP A 36 -14.89 8.74 -14.38
CA TRP A 36 -13.61 8.98 -13.70
C TRP A 36 -13.65 8.73 -12.19
N GLU A 37 -14.76 9.08 -11.52
CA GLU A 37 -14.94 8.84 -10.07
C GLU A 37 -14.93 7.34 -9.74
N ILE A 38 -15.63 6.52 -10.53
CA ILE A 38 -15.70 5.07 -10.34
C ILE A 38 -14.36 4.42 -10.69
N PHE A 39 -13.71 4.89 -11.77
CA PHE A 39 -12.37 4.43 -12.13
C PHE A 39 -11.39 4.63 -10.96
N ASN A 40 -11.33 5.83 -10.37
CA ASN A 40 -10.42 6.07 -9.25
C ASN A 40 -10.79 5.28 -8.00
N ALA A 41 -12.08 5.09 -7.73
CA ALA A 41 -12.53 4.25 -6.63
C ALA A 41 -12.05 2.80 -6.80
N LEU A 42 -12.25 2.23 -7.99
CA LEU A 42 -11.84 0.86 -8.26
C LEU A 42 -10.32 0.72 -8.31
N ALA A 43 -9.59 1.69 -8.89
CA ALA A 43 -8.13 1.68 -8.92
C ALA A 43 -7.54 1.79 -7.51
N GLY A 44 -8.03 2.72 -6.69
CA GLY A 44 -7.61 2.88 -5.30
C GLY A 44 -7.91 1.64 -4.46
N GLY A 45 -9.11 1.06 -4.63
CA GLY A 45 -9.50 -0.17 -3.96
C GLY A 45 -8.67 -1.37 -4.40
N ALA A 46 -8.41 -1.53 -5.69
CA ALA A 46 -7.60 -2.62 -6.23
C ALA A 46 -6.13 -2.54 -5.78
N LEU A 47 -5.54 -1.34 -5.73
CA LEU A 47 -4.18 -1.15 -5.22
C LEU A 47 -4.08 -1.51 -3.73
N ALA A 48 -5.02 -1.03 -2.92
CA ALA A 48 -5.05 -1.36 -1.49
C ALA A 48 -5.32 -2.85 -1.26
N LEU A 49 -6.25 -3.45 -2.01
CA LEU A 49 -6.51 -4.88 -1.99
C LEU A 49 -5.23 -5.67 -2.29
N LEU A 50 -4.52 -5.33 -3.36
CA LEU A 50 -3.31 -6.02 -3.79
C LEU A 50 -2.25 -6.03 -2.69
N VAL A 51 -1.95 -4.86 -2.11
CA VAL A 51 -0.94 -4.74 -1.04
C VAL A 51 -1.31 -5.60 0.17
N PHE A 52 -2.55 -5.51 0.65
CA PHE A 52 -2.97 -6.26 1.83
C PHE A 52 -3.20 -7.75 1.56
N PHE A 53 -3.57 -8.12 0.34
CA PHE A 53 -3.69 -9.51 -0.07
C PHE A 53 -2.31 -10.18 -0.15
N LEU A 54 -1.28 -9.47 -0.62
CA LEU A 54 0.11 -9.93 -0.55
C LEU A 54 0.56 -10.14 0.89
N LEU A 55 0.24 -9.20 1.80
CA LEU A 55 0.55 -9.34 3.22
C LEU A 55 -0.19 -10.53 3.87
N PHE A 56 -1.42 -10.78 3.46
CA PHE A 56 -2.18 -11.95 3.88
C PHE A 56 -1.57 -13.25 3.35
N GLY A 57 -1.19 -13.29 2.07
CA GLY A 57 -0.53 -14.44 1.45
C GLY A 57 0.78 -14.79 2.13
N ASN A 58 1.63 -13.78 2.40
CA ASN A 58 2.88 -13.98 3.13
C ASN A 58 2.63 -14.59 4.51
N ARG A 59 1.61 -14.11 5.24
CA ARG A 59 1.22 -14.68 6.54
C ARG A 59 0.73 -16.10 6.44
N ALA A 60 -0.06 -16.43 5.42
CA ALA A 60 -0.56 -17.77 5.21
C ALA A 60 0.58 -18.75 4.94
N ILE A 61 1.59 -18.36 4.16
CA ILE A 61 2.78 -19.17 3.88
C ILE A 61 3.60 -19.39 5.16
N THR A 62 3.92 -18.32 5.91
CA THR A 62 4.68 -18.43 7.16
C THR A 62 3.96 -19.31 8.20
N ALA A 63 2.63 -19.22 8.29
CA ALA A 63 1.85 -20.07 9.20
C ALA A 63 1.92 -21.56 8.82
N LEU A 64 2.02 -21.88 7.54
CA LEU A 64 2.18 -23.26 7.06
C LEU A 64 3.60 -23.81 7.33
N GLU A 65 4.63 -22.96 7.23
CA GLU A 65 6.03 -23.36 7.44
C GLU A 65 6.40 -23.58 8.91
N VAL A 66 5.89 -22.75 9.82
CA VAL A 66 6.30 -22.76 11.24
C VAL A 66 5.54 -23.81 12.07
N GLY A 67 4.53 -24.49 11.52
CA GLY A 67 3.74 -25.50 12.23
C GLY A 67 2.99 -24.99 13.47
N GLY A 68 3.01 -23.68 13.72
CA GLY A 68 2.36 -23.02 14.85
C GLY A 68 0.86 -22.87 14.58
N GLY A 69 0.03 -23.45 15.45
CA GLY A 69 -1.43 -23.59 15.31
C GLY A 69 -2.30 -22.32 15.17
N ARG A 70 -1.75 -21.18 14.76
CA ARG A 70 -2.57 -20.04 14.27
C ARG A 70 -2.94 -20.29 12.83
N SER A 71 -4.06 -20.97 12.63
CA SER A 71 -4.69 -21.08 11.31
C SER A 71 -4.95 -19.65 10.79
N PRO A 72 -4.37 -19.26 9.62
CA PRO A 72 -4.69 -17.97 9.03
C PRO A 72 -6.21 -17.89 8.86
N THR A 73 -6.81 -16.78 9.28
CA THR A 73 -8.25 -16.57 9.08
C THR A 73 -8.58 -16.86 7.63
N LYS A 74 -9.53 -17.78 7.36
CA LYS A 74 -9.88 -18.21 6.00
C LYS A 74 -10.29 -17.03 5.09
N VAL A 75 -10.67 -15.91 5.67
CA VAL A 75 -11.09 -14.70 4.97
C VAL A 75 -10.04 -13.59 5.14
N PRO A 76 -9.55 -12.98 4.04
CA PRO A 76 -8.60 -11.87 4.08
C PRO A 76 -9.31 -10.54 4.40
N TRP A 77 -9.97 -10.46 5.55
CA TRP A 77 -10.81 -9.30 5.92
C TRP A 77 -10.06 -7.96 5.89
N GLN A 78 -8.76 -7.99 6.21
CA GLN A 78 -7.89 -6.80 6.18
C GLN A 78 -7.72 -6.28 4.75
N ALA A 79 -7.60 -7.18 3.78
CA ALA A 79 -7.51 -6.81 2.37
C ALA A 79 -8.84 -6.23 1.87
N ILE A 80 -9.97 -6.79 2.30
CA ILE A 80 -11.30 -6.26 2.00
C ILE A 80 -11.47 -4.86 2.61
N LEU A 81 -11.12 -4.68 3.88
CA LEU A 81 -11.20 -3.38 4.55
C LEU A 81 -10.26 -2.35 3.88
N ALA A 82 -9.04 -2.74 3.54
CA ALA A 82 -8.11 -1.89 2.81
C ALA A 82 -8.67 -1.49 1.44
N ALA A 83 -9.30 -2.41 0.71
CA ALA A 83 -9.95 -2.12 -0.56
C ALA A 83 -11.09 -1.10 -0.41
N LEU A 84 -11.89 -1.21 0.65
CA LEU A 84 -12.95 -0.23 0.95
C LEU A 84 -12.37 1.15 1.28
N ILE A 85 -11.32 1.22 2.09
CA ILE A 85 -10.64 2.49 2.43
C ILE A 85 -10.00 3.11 1.18
N GLY A 86 -9.23 2.31 0.41
CA GLY A 86 -8.58 2.76 -0.81
C GLY A 86 -9.59 3.21 -1.87
N GLY A 87 -10.71 2.52 -1.99
CA GLY A 87 -11.75 2.86 -2.96
C GLY A 87 -12.58 4.08 -2.57
N THR A 88 -12.94 4.22 -1.29
CA THR A 88 -13.58 5.45 -0.81
C THR A 88 -12.66 6.66 -0.96
N MET A 89 -11.38 6.52 -0.62
CA MET A 89 -10.36 7.56 -0.85
C MET A 89 -10.26 7.93 -2.33
N GLY A 90 -10.15 6.94 -3.23
CA GLY A 90 -10.09 7.18 -4.68
C GLY A 90 -11.33 7.89 -5.23
N PHE A 91 -12.52 7.48 -4.80
CA PHE A 91 -13.79 8.11 -5.18
C PHE A 91 -13.82 9.60 -4.80
N PHE A 92 -13.56 9.92 -3.54
CA PHE A 92 -13.61 11.30 -3.06
C PHE A 92 -12.49 12.17 -3.66
N LEU A 93 -11.27 11.63 -3.83
CA LEU A 93 -10.17 12.38 -4.46
C LEU A 93 -10.45 12.76 -5.91
N ALA A 94 -11.26 11.96 -6.62
CA ALA A 94 -11.66 12.24 -8.00
C ALA A 94 -12.80 13.26 -8.11
N ARG A 95 -13.68 13.30 -7.09
CA ARG A 95 -14.85 14.19 -7.05
C ARG A 95 -14.55 15.60 -6.53
N LEU A 96 -13.60 15.71 -5.60
CA LEU A 96 -13.28 16.97 -4.93
C LEU A 96 -12.35 17.84 -5.79
N THR A 97 -12.69 19.12 -5.95
CA THR A 97 -11.87 20.11 -6.64
C THR A 97 -11.05 20.96 -5.67
N ASP A 98 -11.59 21.23 -4.47
CA ASP A 98 -10.90 22.01 -3.45
C ASP A 98 -9.65 21.28 -2.93
N ARG A 99 -8.52 21.99 -2.94
CA ARG A 99 -7.22 21.43 -2.56
C ARG A 99 -7.18 21.01 -1.09
N THR A 100 -7.83 21.76 -0.20
CA THR A 100 -7.80 21.49 1.23
C THR A 100 -8.62 20.25 1.55
N GLN A 101 -9.82 20.13 0.97
CA GLN A 101 -10.67 18.93 1.13
C GLN A 101 -9.98 17.68 0.58
N ARG A 102 -9.34 17.77 -0.59
CA ARG A 102 -8.56 16.65 -1.14
C ARG A 102 -7.40 16.25 -0.25
N LEU A 103 -6.70 17.23 0.33
CA LEU A 103 -5.61 16.96 1.26
C LEU A 103 -6.13 16.24 2.52
N VAL A 104 -7.26 16.69 3.08
CA VAL A 104 -7.89 16.06 4.24
C VAL A 104 -8.31 14.62 3.93
N VAL A 105 -8.95 14.37 2.79
CA VAL A 105 -9.34 13.02 2.35
C VAL A 105 -8.12 12.15 2.12
N GLY A 106 -7.09 12.67 1.44
CA GLY A 106 -5.86 11.95 1.19
C GLY A 106 -5.14 11.56 2.47
N ILE A 107 -4.93 12.53 3.38
CA ILE A 107 -4.31 12.30 4.69
C ILE A 107 -5.15 11.32 5.53
N GLY A 108 -6.48 11.50 5.59
CA GLY A 108 -7.37 10.64 6.37
C GLY A 108 -7.40 9.20 5.86
N GLY A 109 -7.58 9.00 4.55
CA GLY A 109 -7.55 7.67 3.93
C GLY A 109 -6.18 7.02 4.02
N GLY A 110 -5.11 7.79 3.78
CA GLY A 110 -3.73 7.35 3.93
C GLY A 110 -3.41 6.94 5.37
N ALA A 111 -3.83 7.72 6.37
CA ALA A 111 -3.67 7.37 7.79
C ALA A 111 -4.41 6.08 8.15
N ALA A 112 -5.65 5.91 7.67
CA ALA A 112 -6.42 4.69 7.90
C ALA A 112 -5.73 3.45 7.31
N LEU A 113 -5.23 3.55 6.07
CA LEU A 113 -4.42 2.47 5.44
C LEU A 113 -3.11 2.22 6.19
N GLY A 114 -2.44 3.28 6.64
CA GLY A 114 -1.19 3.19 7.41
C GLY A 114 -1.39 2.52 8.78
N LEU A 115 -2.44 2.88 9.51
CA LEU A 115 -2.81 2.22 10.77
C LEU A 115 -3.14 0.75 10.52
N LEU A 116 -3.95 0.46 9.51
CA LEU A 116 -4.29 -0.92 9.16
C LEU A 116 -3.04 -1.71 8.77
N LEU A 117 -2.08 -1.10 8.07
CA LEU A 117 -0.80 -1.75 7.76
C LEU A 117 -0.04 -2.08 9.05
N GLY A 118 0.20 -1.08 9.90
CA GLY A 118 0.99 -1.24 11.13
C GLY A 118 0.40 -2.26 12.12
N LEU A 119 -0.93 -2.33 12.22
CA LEU A 119 -1.64 -3.29 13.06
C LEU A 119 -1.59 -4.73 12.54
N THR A 120 -1.19 -4.91 11.28
CA THR A 120 -1.30 -6.21 10.61
C THR A 120 0.05 -6.83 10.27
N LEU A 121 1.15 -6.09 10.46
CA LEU A 121 2.49 -6.65 10.28
C LEU A 121 2.76 -7.80 11.26
N VAL A 122 3.32 -8.88 10.72
CA VAL A 122 3.90 -9.97 11.52
C VAL A 122 5.12 -9.47 12.28
N GLU A 123 5.46 -10.13 13.38
CA GLU A 123 6.49 -9.64 14.29
C GLU A 123 7.82 -9.48 13.58
N GLU A 124 8.17 -10.40 12.70
CA GLU A 124 9.42 -10.45 11.93
C GLU A 124 9.54 -9.33 10.88
N ALA A 125 8.41 -8.75 10.47
CA ALA A 125 8.35 -7.69 9.45
C ALA A 125 8.14 -6.29 10.05
N ARG A 126 8.14 -6.16 11.38
CA ARG A 126 7.93 -4.88 12.05
C ARG A 126 9.13 -3.96 11.83
N PRO A 127 8.93 -2.74 11.30
CA PRO A 127 10.02 -1.79 11.13
C PRO A 127 10.56 -1.36 12.49
N ARG A 128 11.84 -1.00 12.50
CA ARG A 128 12.52 -0.53 13.69
C ARG A 128 12.98 0.92 13.49
N LEU A 129 12.67 1.76 14.46
CA LEU A 129 13.06 3.17 14.45
C LEU A 129 14.49 3.33 14.98
N ASP A 130 15.47 2.92 14.18
CA ASP A 130 16.87 3.23 14.46
C ASP A 130 17.25 4.57 13.84
N VAL A 131 17.80 5.47 14.65
CA VAL A 131 18.06 6.87 14.26
C VAL A 131 18.94 6.94 13.02
N GLY A 132 20.03 6.15 12.96
CA GLY A 132 20.99 6.20 11.84
C GLY A 132 20.34 5.87 10.49
N PRO A 133 19.83 4.64 10.28
CA PRO A 133 19.18 4.25 9.03
C PRO A 133 17.96 5.11 8.70
N THR A 134 17.11 5.43 9.68
CA THR A 134 15.88 6.21 9.45
C THR A 134 16.18 7.63 8.98
N VAL A 135 17.13 8.31 9.63
CA VAL A 135 17.54 9.68 9.24
C VAL A 135 18.26 9.66 7.90
N THR A 136 19.14 8.67 7.67
CA THR A 136 19.86 8.54 6.40
C THR A 136 18.88 8.30 5.24
N GLY A 137 17.93 7.40 5.42
CA GLY A 137 16.86 7.15 4.44
C GLY A 137 16.01 8.38 4.18
N LEU A 138 15.58 9.10 5.23
CA LEU A 138 14.83 10.34 5.11
C LEU A 138 15.61 11.41 4.32
N ILE A 139 16.88 11.64 4.64
CA ILE A 139 17.73 12.61 3.95
C ILE A 139 17.89 12.20 2.48
N ALA A 140 18.20 10.94 2.19
CA ALA A 140 18.34 10.44 0.82
C ALA A 140 17.03 10.65 0.02
N GLY A 141 15.89 10.30 0.61
CA GLY A 141 14.58 10.51 0.02
C GLY A 141 14.25 11.99 -0.25
N LEU A 142 14.57 12.87 0.70
CA LEU A 142 14.43 14.32 0.54
C LEU A 142 15.30 14.85 -0.59
N VAL A 143 16.58 14.45 -0.66
CA VAL A 143 17.51 14.87 -1.71
C VAL A 143 16.99 14.44 -3.09
N ILE A 144 16.55 13.19 -3.24
CA ILE A 144 15.96 12.69 -4.49
C ILE A 144 14.70 13.47 -4.83
N GLY A 145 13.80 13.68 -3.87
CA GLY A 145 12.56 14.42 -4.07
C GLY A 145 12.80 15.87 -4.49
N VAL A 146 13.76 16.57 -3.87
CA VAL A 146 14.17 17.93 -4.23
C VAL A 146 14.81 17.96 -5.61
N ALA A 147 15.69 17.01 -5.93
CA ALA A 147 16.28 16.90 -7.26
C ALA A 147 15.20 16.74 -8.35
N ILE A 148 14.22 15.86 -8.14
CA ILE A 148 13.08 15.69 -9.06
C ILE A 148 12.27 16.98 -9.17
N MET A 149 11.99 17.65 -8.05
CA MET A 149 11.26 18.91 -8.03
C MET A 149 11.98 19.99 -8.86
N LEU A 150 13.29 20.13 -8.70
CA LEU A 150 14.11 21.11 -9.42
C LEU A 150 14.23 20.78 -10.91
N VAL A 151 14.52 19.52 -11.26
CA VAL A 151 14.65 19.07 -12.66
C VAL A 151 13.33 19.20 -13.41
N ARG A 152 12.22 18.78 -12.80
CA ARG A 152 10.89 18.83 -13.43
C ARG A 152 10.19 20.18 -13.26
N LYS A 153 10.77 21.12 -12.50
CA LYS A 153 10.16 22.42 -12.13
C LYS A 153 8.72 22.27 -11.61
N THR A 154 8.51 21.28 -10.75
CA THR A 154 7.18 20.93 -10.21
C THR A 154 6.97 21.47 -8.79
N THR A 155 5.78 21.24 -8.22
CA THR A 155 5.47 21.58 -6.83
C THR A 155 6.16 20.63 -5.85
N ILE A 156 5.98 20.85 -4.54
CA ILE A 156 6.59 20.07 -3.45
C ILE A 156 6.21 18.58 -3.41
N ARG A 157 5.33 18.09 -4.29
CA ARG A 157 4.83 16.69 -4.27
C ARG A 157 5.94 15.64 -4.30
N PRO A 158 6.96 15.72 -5.18
CA PRO A 158 8.03 14.72 -5.20
C PRO A 158 8.87 14.75 -3.91
N VAL A 159 8.98 15.90 -3.25
CA VAL A 159 9.68 16.04 -1.96
C VAL A 159 8.93 15.28 -0.87
N VAL A 160 7.61 15.43 -0.79
CA VAL A 160 6.78 14.70 0.19
C VAL A 160 6.85 13.19 -0.04
N LEU A 161 6.71 12.75 -1.29
CA LEU A 161 6.82 11.32 -1.61
C LEU A 161 8.23 10.78 -1.30
N GLY A 162 9.27 11.51 -1.70
CA GLY A 162 10.66 11.15 -1.45
C GLY A 162 10.95 11.03 0.05
N ALA A 163 10.56 12.03 0.85
CA ALA A 163 10.73 12.01 2.30
C ALA A 163 10.00 10.82 2.94
N THR A 164 8.77 10.54 2.50
CA THR A 164 7.94 9.46 3.04
C THR A 164 8.54 8.09 2.73
N LEU A 165 8.93 7.86 1.47
CA LEU A 165 9.55 6.60 1.05
C LEU A 165 10.94 6.43 1.67
N GLY A 166 11.74 7.50 1.72
CA GLY A 166 13.05 7.49 2.35
C GLY A 166 12.97 7.16 3.84
N PHE A 167 12.04 7.78 4.56
CA PHE A 167 11.78 7.47 5.96
C PHE A 167 11.37 6.01 6.16
N ALA A 168 10.43 5.51 5.36
CA ALA A 168 9.99 4.12 5.44
C ALA A 168 11.14 3.16 5.13
N LEU A 169 11.88 3.36 4.04
CA LEU A 169 13.02 2.51 3.69
C LEU A 169 14.11 2.54 4.76
N GLY A 170 14.35 3.69 5.40
CA GLY A 170 15.27 3.79 6.53
C GLY A 170 14.81 2.99 7.76
N ALA A 171 13.51 3.01 8.06
CA ALA A 171 12.93 2.28 9.18
C ALA A 171 12.79 0.76 8.95
N TRP A 172 12.64 0.31 7.69
CA TRP A 172 12.62 -1.13 7.34
C TRP A 172 14.00 -1.69 6.95
N GLY A 173 14.91 -0.85 6.47
CA GLY A 173 16.23 -1.25 5.97
C GLY A 173 17.35 -1.14 7.01
N GLY A 174 17.05 -0.73 8.24
CA GLY A 174 18.02 -0.67 9.32
C GLY A 174 18.51 -2.05 9.75
N PRO A 175 19.79 -2.23 10.09
CA PRO A 175 20.30 -3.50 10.58
C PRO A 175 19.79 -3.77 12.00
N GLY A 176 19.26 -4.97 12.24
CA GLY A 176 18.86 -5.42 13.57
C GLY A 176 17.61 -6.30 13.55
N ASP A 177 17.20 -6.71 14.75
CA ASP A 177 15.96 -7.45 14.95
C ASP A 177 14.72 -6.56 14.72
N ALA A 178 13.58 -7.22 14.53
CA ALA A 178 12.33 -6.55 14.29
C ALA A 178 11.92 -5.58 15.42
N GLY A 179 11.25 -4.49 15.03
CA GLY A 179 10.80 -3.46 15.95
C GLY A 179 9.57 -3.85 16.78
N SER A 180 9.20 -2.96 17.70
CA SER A 180 7.98 -3.14 18.51
C SER A 180 6.70 -2.85 17.71
N ALA A 181 5.55 -3.36 18.20
CA ALA A 181 4.26 -3.07 17.58
C ALA A 181 3.96 -1.56 17.51
N ALA A 182 4.39 -0.77 18.51
CA ALA A 182 4.24 0.67 18.51
C ALA A 182 5.06 1.33 17.38
N GLN A 183 6.29 0.87 17.16
CA GLN A 183 7.13 1.37 16.05
C GLN A 183 6.52 1.01 14.70
N ALA A 184 5.98 -0.20 14.54
CA ALA A 184 5.25 -0.61 13.35
C ALA A 184 4.06 0.32 13.04
N ILE A 185 3.24 0.61 14.04
CA ILE A 185 2.10 1.54 13.90
C ILE A 185 2.58 2.94 13.51
N ILE A 186 3.59 3.48 14.19
CA ILE A 186 4.10 4.84 13.93
C ILE A 186 4.67 4.94 12.51
N VAL A 187 5.52 3.99 12.11
CA VAL A 187 6.18 4.03 10.79
C VAL A 187 5.15 3.86 9.68
N SER A 188 4.24 2.88 9.79
CA SER A 188 3.19 2.67 8.81
C SER A 188 2.21 3.83 8.75
N LEU A 189 1.90 4.48 9.89
CA LEU A 189 1.09 5.69 9.93
C LEU A 189 1.76 6.85 9.19
N ILE A 190 3.05 7.11 9.42
CA ILE A 190 3.80 8.16 8.72
C ILE A 190 3.84 7.88 7.21
N LEU A 191 4.08 6.62 6.82
CA LEU A 191 4.03 6.18 5.43
C LEU A 191 2.65 6.46 4.81
N GLY A 192 1.59 6.07 5.50
CA GLY A 192 0.21 6.30 5.08
C GLY A 192 -0.14 7.77 4.93
N LEU A 193 0.19 8.59 5.94
CA LEU A 193 0.00 10.05 5.93
C LEU A 193 0.71 10.70 4.75
N GLY A 194 1.96 10.32 4.49
CA GLY A 194 2.78 10.89 3.42
C GLY A 194 2.29 10.52 2.02
N ILE A 195 1.95 9.25 1.78
CA ILE A 195 1.33 8.79 0.52
C ILE A 195 -0.04 9.46 0.33
N GLY A 196 -0.84 9.53 1.39
CA GLY A 196 -2.13 10.19 1.38
C GLY A 196 -2.04 11.67 1.03
N ALA A 197 -1.11 12.40 1.66
CA ALA A 197 -0.82 13.79 1.34
C ALA A 197 -0.35 13.95 -0.12
N TYR A 198 0.52 13.07 -0.60
CA TYR A 198 0.97 13.07 -2.00
C TYR A 198 -0.19 12.93 -3.00
N ALA A 199 -1.14 12.04 -2.71
CA ALA A 199 -2.34 11.85 -3.51
C ALA A 199 -3.27 13.07 -3.46
N GLY A 200 -3.52 13.61 -2.25
CA GLY A 200 -4.39 14.77 -2.04
C GLY A 200 -3.86 16.07 -2.67
N MET A 201 -2.54 16.20 -2.83
CA MET A 201 -1.90 17.36 -3.48
C MET A 201 -1.95 17.32 -5.01
N ALA A 202 -2.39 16.22 -5.64
CA ALA A 202 -2.52 16.14 -7.09
C ALA A 202 -3.46 17.23 -7.59
N LYS A 203 -3.08 17.95 -8.65
CA LYS A 203 -4.03 18.76 -9.41
C LYS A 203 -4.81 17.82 -10.33
N VAL A 204 -6.12 17.98 -10.39
CA VAL A 204 -6.96 17.46 -11.49
C VAL A 204 -7.03 18.57 -12.52
#